data_AF-A0A939M9L8-F1
#
_entry.id   AF-A0A939M9L8-F1
#
_cell.length_a   1.000
_cell.length_b   1.000
_cell.length_c   1.000
_cell.angle_alpha   90.00
_cell.angle_beta   90.00
_cell.angle_gamma   90.00
#
_symmetry.space_group_name_H-M   'P 1'
#
loop_
_entity.id
_entity.type
_entity.pdbx_description
1 polymer ?
#
loop_
_entity_poly.entity_id
_entity_poly.type
_entity_poly.pdbx_seq_one_letter_code
_entity_poly.pdbx_strand_id
1 'polypeptide(L)'
;MARAPGNYVANQMPDIAKALSDGQLKVLLLLGTNMLSSFADAGEISHGLGKTGLVVCVDLFMNETARRFADVLLPGTAWLEELGF
;
A
#
# COMPACT_ATOMS: atom_id res chain seq x y z
N MET A 1 27.49 6.54 0.16
CA MET A 1 27.71 5.43 -0.81
C MET A 1 26.59 5.52 -1.84
N ALA A 2 26.88 5.50 -3.14
CA ALA A 2 25.84 5.60 -4.17
C ALA A 2 25.04 4.29 -4.27
N ARG A 3 23.74 4.38 -4.51
CA ARG A 3 22.85 3.22 -4.71
C ARG A 3 23.29 2.47 -5.97
N ALA A 4 23.39 1.14 -5.91
CA ALA A 4 23.69 0.31 -7.09
C ALA A 4 22.62 0.52 -8.19
N PRO A 5 22.88 0.24 -9.47
CA PRO A 5 21.86 0.31 -10.53
C PRO A 5 20.74 -0.71 -10.30
N GLY A 6 19.49 -0.36 -10.64
CA GLY A 6 18.34 -1.25 -10.51
C GLY A 6 17.02 -0.63 -10.94
N ASN A 7 15.96 -1.44 -10.97
CA ASN A 7 14.60 -1.02 -11.33
C ASN A 7 13.90 -0.38 -10.12
N TYR A 8 14.32 0.84 -9.78
CA TYR A 8 13.76 1.57 -8.66
C TYR A 8 12.53 2.37 -9.06
N VAL A 9 11.49 2.26 -8.24
CA VAL A 9 10.36 3.18 -8.27
C VAL A 9 10.77 4.43 -7.52
N ALA A 10 10.53 5.60 -8.10
CA ALA A 10 10.77 6.87 -7.41
C ALA A 10 9.85 6.97 -6.20
N ASN A 11 10.31 7.63 -5.13
CA ASN A 11 9.51 7.82 -3.92
C ASN A 11 8.48 8.95 -4.10
N GLN A 12 7.59 8.77 -5.07
CA GLN A 12 6.51 9.68 -5.42
C GLN A 12 5.26 8.85 -5.65
N MET A 13 4.13 9.29 -5.10
CA MET A 13 2.91 8.49 -5.13
C MET A 13 2.40 8.16 -6.54
N PRO A 14 2.50 9.05 -7.55
CA PRO A 14 2.15 8.70 -8.94
C PRO A 14 2.99 7.56 -9.51
N ASP A 15 4.30 7.55 -9.22
CA ASP A 15 5.21 6.49 -9.69
C ASP A 15 4.93 5.16 -8.99
N ILE A 16 4.59 5.19 -7.70
CA ILE A 16 4.19 4.00 -6.93
C ILE A 16 2.86 3.45 -7.45
N ALA A 17 1.87 4.31 -7.70
CA ALA A 17 0.59 3.90 -8.27
C ALA A 17 0.77 3.29 -9.66
N LYS A 18 1.61 3.90 -10.50
CA LYS A 18 1.94 3.35 -11.81
C LYS A 18 2.61 1.97 -11.69
N ALA A 19 3.60 1.83 -10.81
CA ALA A 19 4.26 0.54 -10.58
C ALA A 19 3.30 -0.54 -10.06
N LEU A 20 2.30 -0.16 -9.25
CA LEU A 20 1.22 -1.02 -8.80
C LEU A 20 0.37 -1.49 -9.98
N SER A 21 -0.12 -0.56 -10.81
CA SER A 21 -0.94 -0.84 -11.99
C SER A 21 -0.23 -1.72 -13.02
N ASP A 22 1.07 -1.46 -13.24
CA ASP A 22 1.96 -2.20 -14.13
C ASP A 22 2.36 -3.58 -13.55
N GLY A 23 1.96 -3.91 -12.31
CA GLY A 23 2.23 -5.19 -11.66
C GLY A 23 3.70 -5.40 -11.27
N GLN A 24 4.47 -4.30 -11.15
CA GLN A 24 5.86 -4.32 -10.72
C GLN A 24 5.99 -4.50 -9.20
N LEU A 25 4.99 -4.07 -8.44
CA LEU A 25 4.95 -4.27 -6.99
C LEU A 25 4.51 -5.70 -6.67
N LYS A 26 5.36 -6.44 -5.97
CA LYS A 26 5.07 -7.82 -5.53
C LYS A 26 4.59 -7.89 -4.09
N VAL A 27 5.06 -6.96 -3.26
CA VAL A 27 4.72 -6.86 -1.86
C VAL A 27 4.37 -5.41 -1.56
N LEU A 28 3.28 -5.21 -0.81
CA LEU A 28 2.82 -3.90 -0.38
C LEU A 28 2.53 -3.95 1.13
N LEU A 29 3.17 -3.05 1.88
CA LEU A 29 2.89 -2.82 3.30
C LEU A 29 2.16 -1.48 3.42
N LEU A 30 0.89 -1.53 3.77
CA LEU A 30 0.03 -0.37 3.97
C LEU A 30 -0.08 -0.08 5.47
N LEU A 31 0.31 1.13 5.84
CA LEU A 31 0.21 1.63 7.21
C LEU A 31 -0.91 2.68 7.23
N GLY A 32 -2.05 2.37 7.87
CA GLY A 32 -3.16 3.30 8.08
C GLY A 32 -3.78 3.88 6.80
N THR A 33 -3.73 3.16 5.67
CA THR A 33 -4.07 3.71 4.34
C THR A 33 -5.20 2.94 3.67
N ASN A 34 -6.24 3.66 3.26
CA ASN A 34 -7.32 3.14 2.41
C ASN A 34 -7.16 3.63 0.96
N MET A 35 -6.32 2.95 0.17
CA MET A 35 -6.00 3.35 -1.21
C MET A 35 -7.23 3.50 -2.12
N LEU A 36 -8.24 2.63 -1.98
CA LEU A 36 -9.46 2.72 -2.79
C LEU A 36 -10.25 4.01 -2.57
N SER A 37 -10.09 4.65 -1.41
CA SER A 37 -10.72 5.95 -1.12
C SER A 37 -9.78 7.13 -1.31
N SER A 38 -8.47 6.92 -1.19
CA SER A 38 -7.48 8.00 -1.23
C SER A 38 -7.04 8.38 -2.64
N PHE A 39 -7.19 7.48 -3.63
CA PHE A 39 -6.78 7.71 -5.01
C PHE A 39 -7.96 8.12 -5.89
N ALA A 40 -7.70 9.00 -6.87
CA ALA A 40 -8.72 9.51 -7.77
C ALA A 40 -9.34 8.41 -8.66
N ASP A 41 -8.51 7.49 -9.17
CA ASP A 41 -8.98 6.33 -9.94
C ASP A 41 -8.91 5.05 -9.09
N ALA A 42 -9.98 4.79 -8.36
CA ALA A 42 -10.10 3.57 -7.54
C ALA A 42 -10.16 2.30 -8.40
N GLY A 43 -10.58 2.38 -9.67
CA GLY A 43 -10.65 1.24 -10.58
C GLY A 43 -9.26 0.76 -10.96
N GLU A 44 -8.39 1.69 -11.34
CA GLU A 44 -6.99 1.41 -11.64
C GLU A 44 -6.25 0.80 -10.44
N ILE A 45 -6.42 1.42 -9.26
CA ILE A 45 -5.82 0.92 -8.01
C ILE A 45 -6.36 -0.46 -7.63
N SER A 46 -7.68 -0.67 -7.75
CA SER A 46 -8.30 -1.98 -7.50
C SER A 46 -7.72 -3.07 -8.42
N HIS A 47 -7.46 -2.75 -9.68
CA HIS A 47 -6.87 -3.70 -10.63
C HIS A 47 -5.41 -4.01 -10.30
N GLY A 48 -4.62 -3.01 -9.91
CA GLY A 48 -3.24 -3.20 -9.49
C GLY A 48 -3.11 -4.01 -8.20
N LEU A 49 -3.93 -3.71 -7.19
CA LEU A 49 -3.98 -4.47 -5.93
C LEU A 49 -4.34 -5.94 -6.17
N GLY A 50 -5.30 -6.23 -7.06
CA GLY A 50 -5.68 -7.61 -7.40
C GLY A 50 -4.58 -8.44 -8.09
N LYS A 51 -3.50 -7.80 -8.58
CA LYS A 51 -2.32 -8.48 -9.16
C LYS A 51 -1.13 -8.55 -8.20
N THR A 52 -1.22 -7.87 -7.06
CA THR A 52 -0.12 -7.79 -6.09
C THR A 52 -0.04 -9.11 -5.35
N GLY A 53 1.18 -9.64 -5.18
CA GLY A 53 1.37 -11.00 -4.64
C GLY A 53 1.18 -11.09 -3.12
N LEU A 54 1.47 -10.02 -2.40
CA LEU A 54 1.26 -9.92 -0.95
C LEU A 54 0.89 -8.49 -0.56
N VAL A 55 -0.27 -8.32 0.06
CA VAL A 55 -0.74 -7.05 0.62
C VAL A 55 -0.94 -7.23 2.13
N VAL A 56 -0.13 -6.49 2.89
CA VAL A 56 -0.23 -6.42 4.35
C VAL A 56 -0.80 -5.06 4.73
N CYS A 57 -1.90 -5.05 5.48
CA CYS A 57 -2.48 -3.82 6.03
C CYS A 57 -2.29 -3.77 7.54
N VAL A 58 -1.87 -2.62 8.05
CA VAL A 58 -1.84 -2.29 9.48
C VAL A 58 -2.83 -1.16 9.70
N ASP A 59 -3.96 -1.45 10.35
CA ASP A 59 -5.06 -0.50 10.46
C ASP A 59 -5.81 -0.65 11.81
N LEU A 60 -6.44 0.43 12.26
CA LEU A 60 -7.33 0.44 13.43
C LEU A 60 -8.66 -0.27 13.15
N PHE A 61 -9.13 -0.15 11.92
CA PHE A 61 -10.40 -0.69 11.47
C PHE A 61 -10.25 -1.34 10.09
N MET A 62 -11.08 -2.33 9.81
CA MET A 62 -11.12 -2.96 8.50
C MET A 62 -11.71 -1.98 7.45
N ASN A 63 -10.83 -1.32 6.70
CA ASN A 63 -11.21 -0.44 5.60
C ASN A 63 -11.46 -1.21 4.29
N GLU A 64 -11.95 -0.51 3.25
CA GLU A 64 -12.30 -1.11 1.95
C GLU A 64 -11.11 -1.77 1.24
N THR A 65 -9.93 -1.17 1.33
CA THR A 65 -8.69 -1.71 0.73
C THR A 65 -8.32 -3.02 1.42
N ALA A 66 -8.26 -3.00 2.75
CA ALA A 66 -7.94 -4.18 3.55
C ALA A 66 -8.97 -5.31 3.34
N ARG A 67 -10.27 -4.99 3.39
CA ARG A 67 -11.35 -5.97 3.23
C ARG A 67 -11.29 -6.72 1.90
N ARG A 68 -10.88 -6.05 0.83
CA ARG A 68 -10.91 -6.61 -0.53
C ARG A 68 -9.59 -7.24 -0.98
N PHE A 69 -8.47 -6.76 -0.46
CA PHE A 69 -7.16 -7.07 -1.02
C PHE A 69 -6.10 -7.49 -0.01
N ALA A 70 -6.31 -7.32 1.30
CA ALA A 70 -5.29 -7.73 2.26
C ALA A 70 -5.21 -9.26 2.36
N ASP A 71 -4.00 -9.79 2.23
CA ASP A 71 -3.69 -11.17 2.59
C ASP A 71 -3.46 -11.28 4.10
N VAL A 72 -2.94 -10.21 4.71
CA VAL A 72 -2.70 -10.10 6.16
C VAL A 72 -3.21 -8.76 6.66
N LEU A 73 -4.05 -8.79 7.71
CA LEU A 73 -4.47 -7.61 8.45
C LEU A 73 -3.88 -7.67 9.86
N LEU A 74 -3.06 -6.69 10.19
CA LEU A 74 -2.47 -6.51 11.51
C LEU A 74 -3.18 -5.36 12.25
N PRO A 75 -3.40 -5.49 13.58
CA PRO A 75 -3.96 -4.40 14.37
C PRO A 75 -2.97 -3.22 14.41
N GLY A 76 -3.45 -2.04 14.04
CA GLY A 76 -2.72 -0.78 14.25
C GLY A 76 -2.91 -0.24 15.66
N THR A 77 -2.03 0.67 16.04
CA THR A 77 -2.06 1.44 17.28
C THR A 77 -2.58 2.85 17.02
N ALA A 78 -3.46 3.34 17.88
CA ALA A 78 -3.93 4.72 17.81
C ALA A 78 -2.84 5.66 18.34
N TRP A 79 -2.88 6.93 17.94
CA TRP A 79 -1.88 7.92 18.39
C TRP A 79 -1.72 7.99 19.93
N LEU A 80 -2.79 7.75 20.69
CA LEU A 80 -2.75 7.72 22.16
C LEU A 80 -2.00 6.52 22.76
N GLU A 81 -1.76 5.47 21.97
CA GLU A 81 -1.06 4.25 22.37
C GLU A 81 0.43 4.28 22.00
N GLU A 82 0.82 5.23 21.14
CA GLU A 82 2.19 5.37 20.65
C GLU A 82 3.10 6.06 21.68
N LEU A 83 4.36 5.62 21.73
CA LEU A 83 5.38 6.17 22.65
C LEU A 83 6.27 7.24 22.00
N GLY A 84 6.07 7.62 20.73
CA GLY A 84 6.96 8.56 20.04
C GLY A 84 6.44 9.19 18.73
N PHE A 85 7.31 10.02 18.13
CA PHE A 85 7.26 10.59 16.78
C PHE A 85 8.56 10.26 16.05
#